data_AF-A0AAV9S8D3-F1
#
_entry.id   AF-A0AAV9S8D3-F1
#
_cell.length_a   1.000
_cell.length_b   1.000
_cell.length_c   1.000
_cell.angle_alpha   90.00
_cell.angle_beta   90.00
_cell.angle_gamma   90.00
#
_symmetry.space_group_name_H-M   'P 1'
#
loop_
_entity.id
_entity.type
_entity.pdbx_description
1 polymer ?
#
loop_
_entity_poly.entity_id
_entity_poly.type
_entity_poly.pdbx_seq_one_letter_code
_entity_poly.pdbx_strand_id
1 'polypeptide(L)'
;MNFWLLLLLTPLLRSQVTPNFPTVLSRETANSTDFLTNTTRSSETFPTELFKFGEIPSETPTEAEDDWSPAETFLYTGDPSTITMARCSRAYSTKGQTGSLPRNFSVPLRPALDALANTANFLNMVFQASDLRESTVDEDMEWYHALVRSVLEADLLIQRALLTFDADPTAPVPQLVLCATRNPSGKQQAILLQDLSKAWDSLHPPAPAPDDSWFRRLKFQESSHPTVALSKRVLLNDLTTLDTPKWGQGDSYVTNRTGIKYASAPFLDCKDGYFEPGWVLTLSTSFYGLKPDLTPEFRGVIRVDVNIQDIDLDQCATDDSWFADTHQCNRTSMECVPVPGRGFRLGQYCCRCKEGYYNPEIPPENADGDPMNGSKSSVTCYPNMPICLPCWPGCKSCQDSTPCWVQEDRLLRAGVLALQGVFMFLVFTSMLMSYQHRQNRRIRASSLLLLETILFGSLLLYFPVFILYFKPSTFRCILLRWVRMLGFSIVYGTITLKMYRVLKVFLSRTAQRMPYMSSLHLLRILGVMLMTVSWFLCAWTVGVLQNRDRNIPVFVTATTSDGQGFSLCYLDRWDYMMAVGECGQTGSS
;
A
#
# COMPACT_ATOMS: atom_id res chain seq x y z
N MET A 1 -44.85 14.12 51.97
CA MET A 1 -44.34 15.09 50.98
C MET A 1 -42.88 14.71 50.73
N ASN A 2 -42.56 13.77 49.85
CA ASN A 2 -42.51 13.94 48.40
C ASN A 2 -42.71 12.60 47.68
N PHE A 3 -43.97 12.28 47.35
CA PHE A 3 -44.33 11.21 46.42
C PHE A 3 -44.16 11.64 44.94
N TRP A 4 -43.87 12.94 44.72
CA TRP A 4 -43.68 13.55 43.41
C TRP A 4 -42.28 13.34 42.80
N LEU A 5 -41.28 12.94 43.59
CA LEU A 5 -39.92 12.71 43.08
C LEU A 5 -39.76 11.36 42.37
N LEU A 6 -40.63 10.38 42.65
CA LEU A 6 -40.63 9.07 41.98
C LEU A 6 -41.34 9.06 40.61
N LEU A 7 -42.21 10.04 40.34
CA LEU A 7 -42.97 10.12 39.09
C LEU A 7 -42.23 10.83 37.95
N LEU A 8 -41.10 11.49 38.23
CA LEU A 8 -40.23 12.12 37.22
C LEU A 8 -39.17 11.18 36.62
N LEU A 9 -39.00 9.98 37.17
CA LEU A 9 -38.00 8.98 36.71
C LEU A 9 -38.58 7.88 35.82
N THR A 10 -39.89 7.85 35.59
CA THR A 10 -40.54 6.81 34.77
C THR A 10 -40.42 6.96 33.25
N PRO A 11 -40.13 8.12 32.62
CA PRO A 11 -39.97 8.17 31.17
C PRO A 11 -38.54 7.87 30.68
N LEU A 12 -37.54 7.82 31.58
CA LEU A 12 -36.13 7.58 31.22
C LEU A 12 -35.74 6.10 31.11
N LEU A 13 -36.63 5.17 31.46
CA LEU A 13 -36.41 3.72 31.33
C LEU A 13 -36.96 3.12 30.02
N ARG A 14 -37.50 3.92 29.08
CA ARG A 14 -38.13 3.40 27.84
C ARG A 14 -37.19 3.27 26.64
N SER A 15 -35.92 3.63 26.73
CA SER A 15 -34.97 3.47 25.61
C SER A 15 -33.71 2.70 26.02
N GLN A 16 -33.86 1.41 26.27
CA GLN A 16 -32.75 0.46 26.19
C GLN A 16 -33.20 -0.69 25.30
N VAL A 17 -32.66 -0.66 24.09
CA VAL A 17 -32.78 -1.67 23.04
C VAL A 17 -32.14 -2.95 23.56
N THR A 18 -32.91 -4.05 23.50
CA THR A 18 -32.44 -5.41 23.80
C THR A 18 -31.46 -5.89 22.75
N PRO A 19 -30.26 -6.38 23.11
CA PRO A 19 -29.39 -7.09 22.17
C PRO A 19 -29.89 -8.53 21.97
N ASN A 20 -30.26 -8.87 20.73
CA ASN A 20 -30.65 -10.21 20.34
C ASN A 20 -29.42 -11.05 19.94
N PHE A 21 -29.31 -12.26 20.49
CA PHE A 21 -28.41 -13.32 20.02
C PHE A 21 -29.13 -14.18 18.96
N PRO A 22 -28.49 -14.60 17.86
CA PRO A 22 -29.15 -15.44 16.87
C PRO A 22 -28.97 -16.93 17.16
N THR A 23 -30.08 -17.65 17.18
CA THR A 23 -30.19 -19.11 17.11
C THR A 23 -30.57 -19.55 15.69
N VAL A 24 -29.94 -20.64 15.27
CA VAL A 24 -30.14 -21.37 14.00
C VAL A 24 -31.49 -22.13 14.02
N LEU A 25 -32.30 -22.05 12.95
CA LEU A 25 -32.83 -23.20 12.17
C LEU A 25 -33.95 -22.81 11.14
N SER A 26 -33.72 -23.22 9.89
CA SER A 26 -34.62 -23.68 8.78
C SER A 26 -35.87 -22.94 8.28
N ARG A 27 -35.78 -22.62 6.97
CA ARG A 27 -36.66 -22.99 5.82
C ARG A 27 -38.11 -22.47 5.79
N GLU A 28 -38.41 -21.59 4.82
CA GLU A 28 -39.21 -21.93 3.62
C GLU A 28 -39.35 -20.76 2.62
N THR A 29 -39.51 -21.20 1.37
CA THR A 29 -39.63 -20.54 0.05
C THR A 29 -40.87 -19.67 -0.15
N ALA A 30 -40.75 -18.59 -0.95
CA ALA A 30 -41.79 -18.16 -1.90
C ALA A 30 -41.24 -17.24 -3.01
N ASN A 31 -41.89 -17.37 -4.18
CA ASN A 31 -41.51 -16.96 -5.52
C ASN A 31 -41.63 -15.46 -5.87
N SER A 32 -40.73 -15.07 -6.78
CA SER A 32 -40.89 -14.38 -8.08
C SER A 32 -41.85 -13.20 -8.31
N THR A 33 -41.45 -12.46 -9.35
CA THR A 33 -42.14 -11.55 -10.28
C THR A 33 -42.09 -10.06 -9.95
N ASP A 34 -41.92 -9.14 -10.89
CA ASP A 34 -41.27 -9.11 -12.22
C ASP A 34 -41.51 -7.69 -12.77
N PHE A 35 -40.63 -7.25 -13.68
CA PHE A 35 -40.78 -6.18 -14.69
C PHE A 35 -41.09 -4.71 -14.25
N LEU A 36 -40.19 -3.75 -14.46
CA LEU A 36 -39.76 -3.06 -15.71
C LEU A 36 -40.67 -1.87 -16.06
N THR A 37 -40.11 -0.66 -15.99
CA THR A 37 -40.63 0.51 -16.71
C THR A 37 -39.51 1.29 -17.38
N ASN A 38 -39.68 1.42 -18.70
CA ASN A 38 -38.97 2.25 -19.65
C ASN A 38 -38.77 3.70 -19.18
N THR A 39 -37.70 4.35 -19.66
CA THR A 39 -37.83 5.73 -20.13
C THR A 39 -36.96 6.00 -21.34
N THR A 40 -37.62 6.56 -22.35
CA THR A 40 -37.18 6.92 -23.68
C THR A 40 -36.49 8.29 -23.68
N ARG A 41 -35.31 8.36 -24.30
CA ARG A 41 -34.83 9.33 -25.30
C ARG A 41 -35.40 10.76 -25.30
N SER A 42 -34.53 11.76 -25.19
CA SER A 42 -34.41 12.84 -26.20
C SER A 42 -33.19 13.74 -25.96
N SER A 43 -32.37 13.84 -27.00
CA SER A 43 -31.34 14.86 -27.20
C SER A 43 -32.00 16.15 -27.71
N GLU A 44 -31.45 17.29 -27.32
CA GLU A 44 -31.58 18.54 -28.06
C GLU A 44 -30.17 19.08 -28.35
N THR A 45 -29.90 19.23 -29.64
CA THR A 45 -28.80 19.94 -30.27
C THR A 45 -29.35 21.28 -30.75
N PHE A 46 -28.54 22.34 -30.87
CA PHE A 46 -28.52 23.34 -31.97
C PHE A 46 -27.53 24.50 -31.63
N PRO A 47 -27.00 25.25 -32.62
CA PRO A 47 -25.56 25.39 -32.85
C PRO A 47 -25.09 26.83 -33.19
N THR A 48 -23.87 26.91 -33.75
CA THR A 48 -23.36 27.90 -34.75
C THR A 48 -22.87 29.25 -34.22
N GLU A 49 -21.60 29.61 -34.47
CA GLU A 49 -21.22 30.43 -35.64
C GLU A 49 -19.71 30.66 -35.81
N LEU A 50 -19.39 30.96 -37.06
CA LEU A 50 -18.14 30.99 -37.80
C LEU A 50 -17.57 32.43 -37.83
N PHE A 51 -16.25 32.60 -37.80
CA PHE A 51 -15.62 33.77 -38.41
C PHE A 51 -14.54 33.35 -39.39
N LYS A 52 -14.67 33.86 -40.61
CA LYS A 52 -13.83 33.60 -41.78
C LYS A 52 -13.08 34.90 -42.08
N PHE A 53 -11.76 34.87 -42.10
CA PHE A 53 -10.96 35.85 -42.83
C PHE A 53 -10.15 35.08 -43.87
N GLY A 54 -10.33 35.45 -45.13
CA GLY A 54 -9.59 34.91 -46.25
C GLY A 54 -8.33 35.74 -46.48
N GLU A 55 -7.21 35.05 -46.57
CA GLU A 55 -5.98 35.56 -47.17
C GLU A 55 -5.30 34.36 -47.84
N ILE A 56 -5.15 34.41 -49.17
CA ILE A 56 -4.36 33.43 -49.94
C ILE A 56 -3.01 34.07 -50.18
N PRO A 57 -1.91 33.36 -49.87
CA PRO A 57 -0.81 33.34 -50.82
C PRO A 57 -0.21 31.94 -51.04
N SER A 58 0.07 31.67 -52.33
CA SER A 58 1.10 30.76 -52.88
C SER A 58 1.26 29.35 -52.31
N GLU A 59 0.91 28.36 -53.13
CA GLU A 59 1.45 27.00 -53.06
C GLU A 59 2.98 27.03 -53.24
N THR A 60 3.71 27.06 -52.12
CA THR A 60 4.93 26.27 -51.96
C THR A 60 4.51 24.84 -51.64
N PRO A 61 5.25 23.79 -52.04
CA PRO A 61 4.96 22.44 -51.58
C PRO A 61 5.11 22.47 -50.06
N THR A 62 3.97 22.48 -49.36
CA THR A 62 3.95 22.36 -47.91
C THR A 62 4.51 20.98 -47.64
N GLU A 63 5.71 20.90 -47.04
CA GLU A 63 6.12 19.68 -46.37
C GLU A 63 4.94 19.30 -45.48
N ALA A 64 4.28 18.19 -45.78
CA ALA A 64 3.17 17.74 -44.98
C ALA A 64 3.74 17.50 -43.57
N GLU A 65 3.40 18.37 -42.61
CA GLU A 65 3.73 18.11 -41.21
C GLU A 65 3.13 16.76 -40.86
N ASP A 66 4.01 15.82 -40.52
CA ASP A 66 3.62 14.49 -40.11
C ASP A 66 2.73 14.61 -38.85
N ASP A 67 1.49 14.12 -38.93
CA ASP A 67 0.59 14.04 -37.78
C ASP A 67 0.99 12.84 -36.90
N TRP A 68 1.69 13.13 -35.79
CA TRP A 68 2.15 12.12 -34.83
C TRP A 68 1.09 11.76 -33.78
N SER A 69 -0.08 12.41 -33.79
CA SER A 69 -1.14 12.16 -32.80
C SER A 69 -1.60 10.69 -32.72
N PRO A 70 -1.62 9.88 -33.80
CA PRO A 70 -1.97 8.46 -33.70
C PRO A 70 -0.93 7.66 -32.92
N ALA A 71 0.36 7.96 -33.09
CA ALA A 71 1.46 7.31 -32.39
C ALA A 71 1.46 7.67 -30.90
N GLU A 72 1.23 8.94 -30.56
CA GLU A 72 1.09 9.38 -29.17
C GLU A 72 -0.15 8.76 -28.51
N THR A 73 -1.27 8.68 -29.22
CA THR A 73 -2.49 8.03 -28.72
C THR A 73 -2.26 6.54 -28.47
N PHE A 74 -1.56 5.86 -29.40
CA PHE A 74 -1.21 4.44 -29.26
C PHE A 74 -0.35 4.17 -28.03
N LEU A 75 0.51 5.11 -27.61
CA LEU A 75 1.27 4.99 -26.37
C LEU A 75 0.38 4.89 -25.12
N TYR A 76 -0.84 5.44 -25.14
CA TYR A 76 -1.80 5.32 -24.03
C TYR A 76 -2.80 4.17 -24.23
N THR A 77 -3.31 3.99 -25.45
CA THR A 77 -4.36 2.99 -25.73
C THR A 77 -3.80 1.59 -25.94
N GLY A 78 -2.65 1.47 -26.63
CA GLY A 78 -2.05 0.23 -27.12
C GLY A 78 -2.99 -0.62 -27.98
N ASP A 79 -3.96 0.01 -28.66
CA ASP A 79 -4.88 -0.67 -29.58
C ASP A 79 -4.24 -0.78 -30.99
N PRO A 80 -3.94 -1.99 -31.49
CA PRO A 80 -3.30 -2.16 -32.80
C PRO A 80 -4.21 -1.70 -33.95
N SER A 81 -5.53 -1.69 -33.77
CA SER A 81 -6.47 -1.30 -34.83
C SER A 81 -6.39 0.19 -35.17
N THR A 82 -6.08 1.04 -34.19
CA THR A 82 -6.00 2.50 -34.38
C THR A 82 -4.72 2.92 -35.08
N ILE A 83 -3.63 2.17 -34.90
CA ILE A 83 -2.29 2.53 -35.41
C ILE A 83 -2.01 1.92 -36.79
N THR A 84 -2.51 0.71 -37.09
CA THR A 84 -2.26 0.01 -38.36
C THR A 84 -2.79 0.74 -39.60
N MET A 85 -3.84 1.58 -39.45
CA MET A 85 -4.40 2.40 -40.54
C MET A 85 -3.81 3.81 -40.59
N ALA A 86 -2.98 4.20 -39.61
CA ALA A 86 -2.40 5.52 -39.54
C ALA A 86 -1.22 5.64 -40.52
N ARG A 87 -1.22 6.71 -41.32
CA ARG A 87 -0.17 7.00 -42.29
C ARG A 87 1.06 7.57 -41.60
N CYS A 88 2.23 7.20 -42.09
CA CYS A 88 3.51 7.74 -41.66
C CYS A 88 4.42 7.95 -42.87
N SER A 89 5.25 8.99 -42.84
CA SER A 89 6.34 9.17 -43.81
C SER A 89 7.63 8.47 -43.36
N ARG A 90 7.82 8.33 -42.04
CA ARG A 90 9.01 7.78 -41.37
C ARG A 90 8.67 7.25 -39.98
N ALA A 91 9.60 6.50 -39.39
CA ALA A 91 9.49 5.99 -38.03
C ALA A 91 9.37 7.11 -37.00
N TYR A 92 8.71 6.82 -35.87
CA TYR A 92 8.46 7.79 -34.80
C TYR A 92 9.08 7.33 -33.49
N SER A 93 9.95 8.15 -32.89
CA SER A 93 10.51 7.92 -31.56
C SER A 93 9.92 8.88 -30.55
N THR A 94 9.73 8.40 -29.32
CA THR A 94 9.37 9.30 -28.21
C THR A 94 10.53 10.26 -27.90
N LYS A 95 10.24 11.35 -27.17
CA LYS A 95 11.31 12.21 -26.63
C LYS A 95 12.29 11.35 -25.84
N GLY A 96 13.59 11.60 -26.01
CA GLY A 96 14.65 10.86 -25.33
C GLY A 96 14.41 10.78 -23.83
N GLN A 97 14.39 9.57 -23.29
CA GLN A 97 14.18 9.31 -21.89
C GLN A 97 15.50 9.48 -21.12
N THR A 98 15.44 10.19 -20.01
CA THR A 98 16.55 10.30 -19.06
C THR A 98 16.52 9.13 -18.08
N GLY A 99 17.68 8.74 -17.58
CA GLY A 99 17.79 7.67 -16.58
C GLY A 99 17.96 6.28 -17.18
N SER A 100 17.80 5.27 -16.33
CA SER A 100 18.04 3.86 -16.64
C SER A 100 16.81 3.14 -17.19
N LEU A 101 17.03 2.04 -17.90
CA LEU A 101 15.94 1.17 -18.35
C LEU A 101 15.16 0.61 -17.13
N PRO A 102 13.81 0.58 -17.16
CA PRO A 102 13.01 0.09 -16.04
C PRO A 102 13.37 -1.35 -15.65
N ARG A 103 13.38 -1.65 -14.35
CA ARG A 103 13.91 -2.93 -13.82
C ARG A 103 13.20 -4.16 -14.37
N ASN A 104 11.91 -4.04 -14.66
CA ASN A 104 11.08 -5.12 -15.21
C ASN A 104 11.46 -5.51 -16.66
N PHE A 105 12.26 -4.70 -17.36
CA PHE A 105 12.80 -5.05 -18.69
C PHE A 105 13.99 -6.01 -18.62
N SER A 106 14.64 -6.12 -17.45
CA SER A 106 15.88 -6.90 -17.30
C SER A 106 15.72 -8.41 -17.59
N VAL A 107 14.56 -8.99 -17.24
CA VAL A 107 14.29 -10.43 -17.46
C VAL A 107 13.86 -10.70 -18.91
N PRO A 108 12.87 -10.00 -19.49
CA PRO A 108 12.47 -10.22 -20.87
C PRO A 108 13.59 -9.96 -21.89
N LEU A 109 14.43 -8.95 -21.68
CA LEU A 109 15.50 -8.61 -22.64
C LEU A 109 16.77 -9.46 -22.48
N ARG A 110 16.84 -10.30 -21.44
CA ARG A 110 18.05 -11.08 -21.14
C ARG A 110 18.54 -11.94 -22.32
N PRO A 111 17.68 -12.69 -23.05
CA PRO A 111 18.15 -13.51 -24.17
C PRO A 111 18.68 -12.66 -25.33
N ALA A 112 18.04 -11.55 -25.67
CA ALA A 112 18.55 -10.61 -26.67
C ALA A 112 19.90 -9.99 -26.26
N LEU A 113 20.07 -9.64 -24.98
CA LEU A 113 21.35 -9.16 -24.44
C LEU A 113 22.45 -10.24 -24.52
N ASP A 114 22.11 -11.50 -24.22
CA ASP A 114 23.03 -12.63 -24.38
C ASP A 114 23.45 -12.84 -25.83
N ALA A 115 22.50 -12.81 -26.75
CA ALA A 115 22.75 -12.99 -28.18
C ALA A 115 23.70 -11.92 -28.72
N LEU A 116 23.49 -10.65 -28.35
CA LEU A 116 24.38 -9.55 -28.69
C LEU A 116 25.79 -9.75 -28.11
N ALA A 117 25.91 -10.03 -26.81
CA ALA A 117 27.20 -10.21 -26.16
C ALA A 117 27.99 -11.39 -26.76
N ASN A 118 27.33 -12.53 -26.95
CA ASN A 118 27.95 -13.72 -27.54
C ASN A 118 28.39 -13.49 -28.98
N THR A 119 27.59 -12.77 -29.77
CA THR A 119 27.93 -12.46 -31.16
C THR A 119 29.08 -11.46 -31.24
N ALA A 120 29.09 -10.43 -30.41
CA ALA A 120 30.22 -9.51 -30.31
C ALA A 120 31.50 -10.25 -29.90
N ASN A 121 31.40 -11.21 -28.97
CA ASN A 121 32.54 -12.02 -28.55
C ASN A 121 33.03 -12.97 -29.64
N PHE A 122 32.12 -13.55 -30.43
CA PHE A 122 32.46 -14.34 -31.61
C PHE A 122 33.22 -13.50 -32.64
N LEU A 123 32.71 -12.30 -32.95
CA LEU A 123 33.36 -11.37 -33.87
C LEU A 123 34.71 -10.86 -33.34
N ASN A 124 34.79 -10.55 -32.04
CA ASN A 124 36.05 -10.23 -31.37
C ASN A 124 37.07 -11.38 -31.55
N MET A 125 36.67 -12.63 -31.33
CA MET A 125 37.57 -13.77 -31.55
C MET A 125 38.04 -13.86 -33.01
N VAL A 126 37.15 -13.60 -33.96
CA VAL A 126 37.48 -13.62 -35.40
C VAL A 126 38.50 -12.54 -35.78
N PHE A 127 38.25 -11.29 -35.39
CA PHE A 127 39.06 -10.13 -35.80
C PHE A 127 40.29 -9.88 -34.92
N GLN A 128 40.34 -10.43 -33.70
CA GLN A 128 41.55 -10.38 -32.86
C GLN A 128 42.55 -11.50 -33.24
N ALA A 129 42.08 -12.58 -33.86
CA ALA A 129 42.92 -13.73 -34.22
C ALA A 129 43.55 -13.65 -35.62
N SER A 130 42.93 -12.96 -36.58
CA SER A 130 43.39 -12.92 -37.96
C SER A 130 43.24 -11.54 -38.60
N ASP A 131 44.36 -10.97 -39.06
CA ASP A 131 44.40 -9.71 -39.82
C ASP A 131 43.93 -9.91 -41.28
N LEU A 132 43.96 -11.16 -41.79
CA LEU A 132 43.67 -11.48 -43.19
C LEU A 132 42.18 -11.42 -43.55
N ARG A 133 41.29 -11.43 -42.55
CA ARG A 133 39.81 -11.44 -42.76
C ARG A 133 39.21 -10.05 -42.94
N GLU A 134 40.02 -9.00 -42.77
CA GLU A 134 39.60 -7.62 -43.03
C GLU A 134 39.57 -7.29 -44.53
N SER A 135 40.32 -8.03 -45.37
CA SER A 135 40.39 -7.81 -46.82
C SER A 135 39.48 -8.71 -47.66
N THR A 136 38.78 -9.67 -47.06
CA THR A 136 37.92 -10.67 -47.74
C THR A 136 36.44 -10.55 -47.37
N VAL A 137 35.99 -9.36 -46.96
CA VAL A 137 34.61 -9.11 -46.50
C VAL A 137 33.56 -9.53 -47.54
N ASP A 138 33.84 -9.28 -48.82
CA ASP A 138 32.95 -9.65 -49.93
C ASP A 138 32.88 -11.18 -50.15
N GLU A 139 33.98 -11.90 -49.90
CA GLU A 139 34.04 -13.36 -50.02
C GLU A 139 33.34 -14.06 -48.84
N ASP A 140 33.38 -13.45 -47.65
CA ASP A 140 32.77 -13.96 -46.41
C ASP A 140 31.33 -13.49 -46.19
N MET A 141 30.71 -12.82 -47.17
CA MET A 141 29.38 -12.21 -47.05
C MET A 141 28.29 -13.21 -46.63
N GLU A 142 28.36 -14.45 -47.12
CA GLU A 142 27.42 -15.52 -46.75
C GLU A 142 27.49 -15.88 -45.26
N TRP A 143 28.69 -15.88 -44.66
CA TRP A 143 28.88 -16.14 -43.24
C TRP A 143 28.30 -15.02 -42.38
N TYR A 144 28.48 -13.75 -42.79
CA TYR A 144 27.90 -12.62 -42.07
C TYR A 144 26.37 -12.61 -42.17
N HIS A 145 25.80 -12.96 -43.33
CA HIS A 145 24.35 -13.15 -43.45
C HIS A 145 23.82 -14.27 -42.53
N ALA A 146 24.52 -15.42 -42.47
CA ALA A 146 24.18 -16.50 -41.56
C ALA A 146 24.27 -16.06 -40.08
N LEU A 147 25.28 -15.26 -39.74
CA LEU A 147 25.44 -14.72 -38.39
C LEU A 147 24.29 -13.79 -38.00
N VAL A 148 23.95 -12.79 -38.82
CA VAL A 148 22.86 -11.85 -38.54
C VAL A 148 21.52 -12.58 -38.45
N ARG A 149 21.32 -13.60 -39.30
CA ARG A 149 20.15 -14.48 -39.20
C ARG A 149 20.09 -15.21 -37.85
N SER A 150 21.20 -15.81 -37.42
CA SER A 150 21.25 -16.55 -36.14
C SER A 150 20.95 -15.66 -34.94
N VAL A 151 21.36 -14.39 -34.99
CA VAL A 151 21.08 -13.39 -33.96
C VAL A 151 19.58 -13.07 -33.91
N LEU A 152 18.93 -12.89 -35.06
CA LEU A 152 17.48 -12.69 -35.16
C LEU A 152 16.69 -13.90 -34.62
N GLU A 153 17.21 -15.12 -34.81
CA GLU A 153 16.58 -16.36 -34.37
C GLU A 153 16.81 -16.66 -32.87
N ALA A 154 17.71 -15.93 -32.21
CA ALA A 154 18.07 -16.17 -30.80
C ALA A 154 16.93 -15.87 -29.81
N ASP A 155 16.02 -14.96 -30.16
CA ASP A 155 14.85 -14.61 -29.34
C ASP A 155 13.68 -14.21 -30.26
N LEU A 156 12.46 -14.56 -29.86
CA LEU A 156 11.23 -14.19 -30.56
C LEU A 156 10.92 -12.69 -30.46
N LEU A 157 11.42 -12.02 -29.42
CA LEU A 157 11.26 -10.58 -29.26
C LEU A 157 12.10 -9.78 -30.28
N ILE A 158 13.16 -10.36 -30.85
CA ILE A 158 13.97 -9.69 -31.87
C ILE A 158 13.21 -9.68 -33.20
N GLN A 159 12.88 -8.48 -33.67
CA GLN A 159 12.19 -8.28 -34.95
C GLN A 159 13.16 -8.00 -36.09
N ARG A 160 14.29 -7.34 -35.78
CA ARG A 160 15.32 -6.97 -36.74
C ARG A 160 16.71 -7.08 -36.09
N ALA A 161 17.65 -7.66 -36.82
CA ALA A 161 19.06 -7.70 -36.46
C ALA A 161 19.87 -7.01 -37.56
N LEU A 162 20.90 -6.26 -37.18
CA LEU A 162 21.71 -5.47 -38.09
C LEU A 162 23.18 -5.56 -37.68
N LEU A 163 24.05 -5.83 -38.66
CA LEU A 163 25.49 -5.86 -38.49
C LEU A 163 26.09 -4.79 -39.38
N THR A 164 26.83 -3.87 -38.76
CA THR A 164 27.71 -2.95 -39.48
C THR A 164 29.13 -3.41 -39.33
N PHE A 165 29.88 -3.40 -40.42
CA PHE A 165 31.32 -3.64 -40.42
C PHE A 165 32.04 -2.46 -41.08
N ASP A 166 33.18 -2.13 -40.51
CA ASP A 166 34.04 -1.05 -40.96
C ASP A 166 35.51 -1.42 -40.80
N ALA A 167 36.21 -1.53 -41.93
CA ALA A 167 37.65 -1.75 -41.94
C ALA A 167 38.42 -0.48 -41.58
N ASP A 168 37.90 0.71 -41.90
CA ASP A 168 38.57 1.99 -41.68
C ASP A 168 38.04 2.71 -40.42
N PRO A 169 38.83 2.81 -39.34
CA PRO A 169 38.41 3.50 -38.13
C PRO A 169 38.09 4.99 -38.37
N THR A 170 38.59 5.59 -39.44
CA THR A 170 38.39 7.01 -39.78
C THR A 170 37.18 7.28 -40.68
N ALA A 171 36.60 6.26 -41.32
CA ALA A 171 35.45 6.45 -42.21
C ALA A 171 34.21 6.95 -41.44
N PRO A 172 33.42 7.89 -41.98
CA PRO A 172 32.18 8.33 -41.30
C PRO A 172 31.02 7.33 -41.47
N VAL A 173 31.08 6.47 -42.49
CA VAL A 173 30.02 5.54 -42.90
C VAL A 173 30.58 4.12 -42.90
N PRO A 174 29.84 3.11 -42.41
CA PRO A 174 30.28 1.73 -42.43
C PRO A 174 30.44 1.19 -43.86
N GLN A 175 31.42 0.33 -44.07
CA GLN A 175 31.68 -0.33 -45.36
C GLN A 175 30.57 -1.33 -45.72
N LEU A 176 30.07 -2.07 -44.73
CA LEU A 176 29.05 -3.10 -44.91
C LEU A 176 27.94 -2.95 -43.87
N VAL A 177 26.68 -3.09 -44.30
CA VAL A 177 25.49 -3.05 -43.45
C VAL A 177 24.55 -4.17 -43.86
N LEU A 178 24.53 -5.25 -43.08
CA LEU A 178 23.64 -6.38 -43.31
C LEU A 178 22.46 -6.34 -42.33
N CYS A 179 21.28 -6.65 -42.83
CA CYS A 179 20.05 -6.68 -42.04
C CYS A 179 19.30 -8.00 -42.21
N ALA A 180 18.83 -8.57 -41.11
CA ALA A 180 17.83 -9.63 -41.08
C ALA A 180 16.56 -9.10 -40.43
N THR A 181 15.41 -9.28 -41.09
CA THR A 181 14.10 -8.89 -40.56
C THR A 181 13.15 -10.09 -40.55
N ARG A 182 12.33 -10.17 -39.51
CA ARG A 182 11.25 -11.16 -39.42
C ARG A 182 10.03 -10.59 -40.14
N ASN A 183 9.49 -11.31 -41.14
CA ASN A 183 8.27 -10.89 -41.83
C ASN A 183 7.03 -11.20 -40.96
N PRO A 184 6.25 -10.20 -40.52
CA PRO A 184 5.06 -10.43 -39.69
C PRO A 184 3.84 -10.91 -40.49
N SER A 185 3.78 -10.70 -41.80
CA SER A 185 2.57 -10.88 -42.62
C SER A 185 2.48 -12.22 -43.38
N GLY A 186 3.48 -13.10 -43.26
CA GLY A 186 3.52 -14.39 -43.95
C GLY A 186 2.93 -15.53 -43.12
N LYS A 187 2.12 -16.42 -43.72
CA LYS A 187 1.70 -17.70 -43.10
C LYS A 187 2.89 -18.64 -42.78
N GLN A 188 4.09 -18.32 -43.28
CA GLN A 188 5.37 -18.90 -42.90
C GLN A 188 6.28 -17.80 -42.37
N GLN A 189 6.99 -18.07 -41.27
CA GLN A 189 8.04 -17.19 -40.72
C GLN A 189 9.21 -17.11 -41.70
N ALA A 190 9.08 -16.25 -42.71
CA ALA A 190 10.16 -15.93 -43.63
C ALA A 190 11.07 -14.87 -42.99
N ILE A 191 12.37 -15.15 -43.00
CA ILE A 191 13.41 -14.17 -42.62
C ILE A 191 13.91 -13.54 -43.91
N LEU A 192 13.83 -12.22 -44.00
CA LEU A 192 14.34 -11.44 -45.11
C LEU A 192 15.74 -10.94 -44.78
N LEU A 193 16.71 -11.29 -45.62
CA LEU A 193 18.10 -10.84 -45.54
C LEU A 193 18.34 -9.76 -46.59
N GLN A 194 18.92 -8.63 -46.19
CA GLN A 194 19.17 -7.48 -47.07
C GLN A 194 20.56 -6.91 -46.82
N ASP A 195 21.17 -6.41 -47.89
CA ASP A 195 22.33 -5.53 -47.83
C ASP A 195 21.84 -4.08 -47.94
N LEU A 196 22.06 -3.30 -46.88
CA LEU A 196 21.65 -1.91 -46.75
C LEU A 196 22.85 -0.94 -46.84
N SER A 197 24.03 -1.42 -47.25
CA SER A 197 25.27 -0.62 -47.28
C SER A 197 25.11 0.64 -48.14
N LYS A 198 24.47 0.52 -49.31
CA LYS A 198 24.20 1.65 -50.21
C LYS A 198 23.08 2.57 -49.73
N ALA A 199 22.27 2.13 -48.77
CA ALA A 199 21.09 2.83 -48.27
C ALA A 199 21.33 3.49 -46.91
N TRP A 200 22.58 3.51 -46.41
CA TRP A 200 22.93 4.00 -45.06
C TRP A 200 22.33 5.38 -44.72
N ASP A 201 22.46 6.35 -45.63
CA ASP A 201 21.96 7.71 -45.40
C ASP A 201 20.43 7.76 -45.27
N SER A 202 19.73 6.86 -45.97
CA SER A 202 18.26 6.77 -45.91
C SER A 202 17.72 6.05 -44.67
N LEU A 203 18.57 5.33 -43.92
CA LEU A 203 18.18 4.63 -42.68
C LEU A 203 17.97 5.58 -41.50
N HIS A 204 18.43 6.83 -41.61
CA HIS A 204 18.46 7.80 -40.53
C HIS A 204 17.70 9.06 -40.91
N PRO A 205 16.36 8.98 -41.06
CA PRO A 205 15.55 10.15 -41.34
C PRO A 205 15.64 11.16 -40.18
N PRO A 206 15.31 12.44 -40.42
CA PRO A 206 15.39 13.47 -39.39
C PRO A 206 14.53 13.14 -38.15
N ALA A 207 14.77 13.83 -37.04
CA ALA A 207 13.96 13.71 -35.82
C ALA A 207 12.47 14.03 -36.11
N PRO A 208 11.50 13.30 -35.53
CA PRO A 208 11.60 12.45 -34.34
C PRO A 208 11.93 10.97 -34.61
N ALA A 209 12.42 10.59 -35.80
CA ALA A 209 12.79 9.21 -36.08
C ALA A 209 14.12 8.79 -35.38
N PRO A 210 14.39 7.48 -35.24
CA PRO A 210 15.69 6.99 -34.78
C PRO A 210 16.83 7.47 -35.68
N ASP A 211 17.86 8.05 -35.08
CA ASP A 211 19.05 8.55 -35.76
C ASP A 211 20.19 7.51 -35.79
N ASP A 212 21.37 7.91 -36.28
CA ASP A 212 22.58 7.07 -36.30
C ASP A 212 23.36 7.09 -34.97
N SER A 213 22.76 7.60 -33.87
CA SER A 213 23.43 7.73 -32.58
C SER A 213 23.85 6.39 -31.97
N TRP A 214 23.15 5.30 -32.30
CA TRP A 214 23.53 3.95 -31.86
C TRP A 214 24.88 3.52 -32.46
N PHE A 215 25.21 3.98 -33.67
CA PHE A 215 26.49 3.72 -34.34
C PHE A 215 27.54 4.75 -33.95
N ARG A 216 27.25 6.06 -34.12
CA ARG A 216 28.22 7.13 -33.88
C ARG A 216 28.73 7.16 -32.44
N ARG A 217 27.86 6.95 -31.44
CA ARG A 217 28.28 6.93 -30.03
C ARG A 217 29.26 5.81 -29.73
N LEU A 218 29.12 4.65 -30.38
CA LEU A 218 30.00 3.50 -30.19
C LEU A 218 31.31 3.64 -30.98
N LYS A 219 31.26 4.22 -32.19
CA LYS A 219 32.43 4.43 -33.06
C LYS A 219 33.34 5.56 -32.56
N PHE A 220 32.77 6.73 -32.30
CA PHE A 220 33.52 7.96 -31.98
C PHE A 220 33.59 8.25 -30.48
N GLN A 221 33.42 7.24 -29.64
CA GLN A 221 33.38 7.44 -28.19
C GLN A 221 34.68 8.10 -27.71
N GLU A 222 34.57 9.30 -27.13
CA GLU A 222 35.71 10.07 -26.64
C GLU A 222 36.52 9.27 -25.62
N SER A 223 37.84 9.39 -25.76
CA SER A 223 38.95 8.62 -25.19
C SER A 223 39.05 8.51 -23.67
N SER A 224 37.98 8.74 -22.90
CA SER A 224 38.03 8.56 -21.45
C SER A 224 37.86 7.08 -21.02
N HIS A 225 37.06 6.25 -21.70
CA HIS A 225 36.83 4.85 -21.24
C HIS A 225 36.39 3.83 -22.33
N PRO A 226 37.23 3.43 -23.30
CA PRO A 226 36.96 2.24 -24.12
C PRO A 226 37.01 0.94 -23.29
N THR A 227 37.75 0.96 -22.17
CA THR A 227 38.12 -0.18 -21.32
C THR A 227 37.03 -0.64 -20.34
N VAL A 228 35.93 0.11 -20.16
CA VAL A 228 34.90 -0.25 -19.18
C VAL A 228 33.94 -1.33 -19.72
N ALA A 229 33.80 -1.46 -21.06
CA ALA A 229 32.94 -2.47 -21.69
C ALA A 229 33.68 -3.77 -22.05
N LEU A 230 35.00 -3.69 -22.29
CA LEU A 230 35.85 -4.83 -22.66
C LEU A 230 36.63 -5.32 -21.45
N SER A 231 36.41 -6.57 -21.08
CA SER A 231 37.23 -7.27 -20.09
C SER A 231 38.32 -8.07 -20.80
N LYS A 232 39.58 -7.89 -20.37
CA LYS A 232 40.68 -8.74 -20.82
C LYS A 232 40.51 -10.11 -20.17
N ARG A 233 40.37 -11.16 -20.97
CA ARG A 233 40.24 -12.54 -20.49
C ARG A 233 41.34 -13.40 -21.09
N VAL A 234 42.04 -14.13 -20.22
CA VAL A 234 42.98 -15.15 -20.68
C VAL A 234 42.18 -16.37 -21.12
N LEU A 235 42.14 -16.64 -22.42
CA LEU A 235 41.51 -17.83 -22.98
C LEU A 235 42.58 -18.91 -23.16
N LEU A 236 42.57 -19.93 -22.29
CA LEU A 236 43.37 -21.14 -22.48
C LEU A 236 42.62 -22.06 -23.45
N ASN A 237 42.88 -21.91 -24.74
CA ASN A 237 42.41 -22.86 -25.75
C ASN A 237 43.58 -23.75 -26.18
N ASP A 238 43.33 -25.07 -26.33
CA ASP A 238 44.28 -26.00 -26.95
C ASP A 238 44.26 -25.77 -28.47
N LEU A 239 45.11 -24.85 -28.92
CA LEU A 239 45.17 -24.33 -30.30
C LEU A 239 46.37 -24.89 -31.06
N THR A 240 46.96 -25.99 -30.56
CA THR A 240 48.14 -26.65 -31.14
C THR A 240 47.95 -27.12 -32.59
N THR A 241 46.71 -27.12 -33.08
CA THR A 241 46.30 -27.54 -34.43
C THR A 241 45.99 -26.39 -35.40
N LEU A 242 46.06 -25.13 -34.97
CA LEU A 242 45.73 -23.96 -35.79
C LEU A 242 46.96 -23.09 -36.05
N ASP A 243 47.42 -23.04 -37.30
CA ASP A 243 48.54 -22.20 -37.76
C ASP A 243 48.16 -20.71 -37.80
N THR A 244 47.99 -20.07 -36.64
CA THR A 244 47.86 -18.60 -36.57
C THR A 244 48.81 -18.01 -35.51
N PRO A 245 49.62 -17.00 -35.88
CA PRO A 245 50.71 -16.51 -35.03
C PRO A 245 50.23 -15.73 -33.79
N LYS A 246 48.99 -15.19 -33.79
CA LYS A 246 48.47 -14.36 -32.68
C LYS A 246 47.80 -15.16 -31.55
N TRP A 247 47.47 -16.43 -31.76
CA TRP A 247 46.73 -17.24 -30.77
C TRP A 247 47.57 -17.74 -29.59
N GLY A 248 48.90 -17.75 -29.69
CA GLY A 248 49.80 -18.28 -28.67
C GLY A 248 49.92 -17.45 -27.38
N GLN A 249 49.38 -16.21 -27.35
CA GLN A 249 49.54 -15.28 -26.22
C GLN A 249 48.32 -15.17 -25.29
N GLY A 250 47.22 -15.87 -25.57
CA GLY A 250 46.11 -16.09 -24.64
C GLY A 250 45.27 -14.86 -24.25
N ASP A 251 45.65 -13.65 -24.64
CA ASP A 251 45.00 -12.41 -24.23
C ASP A 251 43.93 -11.96 -25.25
N SER A 252 42.64 -12.17 -24.94
CA SER A 252 41.52 -11.69 -25.77
C SER A 252 40.64 -10.71 -25.02
N TYR A 253 40.11 -9.71 -25.73
CA TYR A 253 39.15 -8.75 -25.19
C TYR A 253 37.72 -9.21 -25.46
N VAL A 254 36.95 -9.34 -24.39
CA VAL A 254 35.59 -9.89 -24.39
C VAL A 254 34.62 -8.86 -23.82
N THR A 255 33.49 -8.68 -24.50
CA THR A 255 32.38 -7.83 -24.07
C THR A 255 31.42 -8.62 -23.19
N ASN A 256 30.94 -7.98 -22.12
CA ASN A 256 29.87 -8.51 -21.28
C ASN A 256 28.55 -7.77 -21.56
N ARG A 257 27.42 -8.29 -21.06
CA ARG A 257 26.09 -7.67 -21.17
C ARG A 257 26.05 -6.23 -20.68
N THR A 258 26.87 -5.88 -19.68
CA THR A 258 26.99 -4.52 -19.15
C THR A 258 27.58 -3.53 -20.15
N GLY A 259 28.26 -4.02 -21.19
CA GLY A 259 28.80 -3.22 -22.30
C GLY A 259 27.75 -2.88 -23.36
N ILE A 260 26.59 -3.54 -23.35
CA ILE A 260 25.51 -3.29 -24.32
C ILE A 260 24.85 -1.95 -24.01
N LYS A 261 24.62 -1.15 -25.06
CA LYS A 261 23.92 0.12 -25.00
C LYS A 261 22.51 -0.02 -25.54
N TYR A 262 21.57 0.68 -24.94
CA TYR A 262 20.20 0.81 -25.45
C TYR A 262 19.99 2.23 -25.99
N ALA A 263 19.10 2.37 -26.97
CA ALA A 263 18.69 3.67 -27.48
C ALA A 263 18.03 4.52 -26.37
N SER A 264 18.06 5.83 -26.50
CA SER A 264 17.50 6.77 -25.52
C SER A 264 15.97 6.76 -25.49
N ALA A 265 15.31 6.23 -26.51
CA ALA A 265 13.86 6.13 -26.59
C ALA A 265 13.47 4.94 -27.48
N PRO A 266 12.33 4.29 -27.20
CA PRO A 266 11.71 3.35 -28.11
C PRO A 266 11.00 4.08 -29.25
N PHE A 267 10.81 3.38 -30.36
CA PHE A 267 10.20 3.90 -31.58
C PHE A 267 9.16 2.96 -32.17
N LEU A 268 8.26 3.52 -32.98
CA LEU A 268 7.34 2.81 -33.87
C LEU A 268 7.91 2.81 -35.28
N ASP A 269 7.96 1.63 -35.90
CA ASP A 269 8.45 1.46 -37.26
C ASP A 269 7.40 1.91 -38.28
N CYS A 270 7.87 2.40 -39.43
CA CYS A 270 7.01 2.85 -40.53
C CYS A 270 7.34 2.03 -41.77
N LYS A 271 6.39 1.23 -42.26
CA LYS A 271 6.57 0.38 -43.44
C LYS A 271 5.45 0.63 -44.44
N ASP A 272 5.83 0.75 -45.70
CA ASP A 272 4.90 1.01 -46.82
C ASP A 272 3.96 2.21 -46.58
N GLY A 273 4.42 3.19 -45.80
CA GLY A 273 3.67 4.41 -45.46
C GLY A 273 2.67 4.25 -44.30
N TYR A 274 2.71 3.14 -43.55
CA TYR A 274 1.86 2.88 -42.40
C TYR A 274 2.66 2.43 -41.17
N PHE A 275 2.17 2.76 -39.97
CA PHE A 275 2.82 2.35 -38.73
C PHE A 275 2.62 0.86 -38.46
N GLU A 276 3.70 0.20 -38.05
CA GLU A 276 3.65 -1.17 -37.53
C GLU A 276 3.22 -1.15 -36.05
N PRO A 277 2.25 -1.99 -35.64
CA PRO A 277 1.79 -2.03 -34.26
C PRO A 277 2.84 -2.70 -33.36
N GLY A 278 3.45 -1.92 -32.48
CA GLY A 278 4.32 -2.42 -31.42
C GLY A 278 5.56 -1.54 -31.23
N TRP A 279 5.78 -1.09 -29.99
CA TRP A 279 6.97 -0.33 -29.64
C TRP A 279 8.22 -1.19 -29.68
N VAL A 280 9.28 -0.64 -30.29
CA VAL A 280 10.55 -1.33 -30.50
C VAL A 280 11.67 -0.59 -29.79
N LEU A 281 12.54 -1.35 -29.12
CA LEU A 281 13.74 -0.84 -28.46
C LEU A 281 15.00 -1.35 -29.16
N THR A 282 15.88 -0.42 -29.53
CA THR A 282 17.18 -0.73 -30.10
C THR A 282 18.21 -1.04 -29.00
N LEU A 283 18.87 -2.18 -29.12
CA LEU A 283 20.02 -2.61 -28.34
C LEU A 283 21.22 -2.76 -29.26
N SER A 284 22.39 -2.28 -28.86
CA SER A 284 23.59 -2.30 -29.70
C SER A 284 24.87 -2.48 -28.90
N THR A 285 25.85 -3.17 -29.48
CA THR A 285 27.20 -3.29 -28.93
C THR A 285 28.24 -3.28 -30.05
N SER A 286 29.42 -2.75 -29.75
CA SER A 286 30.58 -2.78 -30.63
C SER A 286 31.35 -4.09 -30.53
N PHE A 287 32.10 -4.39 -31.58
CA PHE A 287 33.13 -5.43 -31.61
C PHE A 287 34.44 -4.85 -32.18
N TYR A 288 35.55 -5.49 -31.82
CA TYR A 288 36.89 -4.92 -31.96
C TYR A 288 37.88 -5.94 -32.50
N GLY A 289 38.74 -5.48 -33.42
CA GLY A 289 39.98 -6.15 -33.82
C GLY A 289 41.16 -5.70 -32.96
N LEU A 290 42.37 -6.12 -33.31
CA LEU A 290 43.61 -5.67 -32.66
C LEU A 290 44.51 -4.91 -33.62
N LYS A 291 45.04 -3.78 -33.14
CA LYS A 291 46.17 -3.12 -33.77
C LYS A 291 47.44 -3.97 -33.64
N PRO A 292 48.52 -3.64 -34.38
CA PRO A 292 49.82 -4.29 -34.22
C PRO A 292 50.39 -4.20 -32.79
N ASP A 293 49.98 -3.21 -31.99
CA ASP A 293 50.36 -3.03 -30.59
C ASP A 293 49.45 -3.78 -29.58
N LEU A 294 48.54 -4.63 -30.07
CA LEU A 294 47.56 -5.41 -29.29
C LEU A 294 46.51 -4.55 -28.55
N THR A 295 46.33 -3.30 -28.93
CA THR A 295 45.22 -2.47 -28.43
C THR A 295 43.95 -2.72 -29.24
N PRO A 296 42.75 -2.71 -28.60
CA PRO A 296 41.49 -2.85 -29.31
C PRO A 296 41.25 -1.74 -30.33
N GLU A 297 40.85 -2.12 -31.55
CA GLU A 297 40.45 -1.21 -32.61
C GLU A 297 39.01 -1.49 -33.01
N PHE A 298 38.18 -0.45 -33.12
CA PHE A 298 36.77 -0.58 -33.49
C PHE A 298 36.65 -1.14 -34.91
N ARG A 299 35.82 -2.18 -35.08
CA ARG A 299 35.55 -2.81 -36.38
C ARG A 299 34.07 -2.79 -36.79
N GLY A 300 33.18 -2.46 -35.87
CA GLY A 300 31.76 -2.37 -36.18
C GLY A 300 30.87 -2.49 -34.97
N VAL A 301 29.57 -2.53 -35.27
CA VAL A 301 28.47 -2.61 -34.31
C VAL A 301 27.51 -3.69 -34.74
N ILE A 302 27.05 -4.48 -33.77
CA ILE A 302 25.88 -5.32 -33.92
C ILE A 302 24.71 -4.69 -33.15
N ARG A 303 23.57 -4.60 -33.82
CA ARG A 303 22.33 -4.00 -33.34
C ARG A 303 21.20 -5.02 -33.45
N VAL A 304 20.33 -5.05 -32.45
CA VAL A 304 19.04 -5.73 -32.52
C VAL A 304 17.94 -4.79 -32.08
N ASP A 305 16.80 -4.91 -32.75
CA ASP A 305 15.60 -4.16 -32.47
C ASP A 305 14.57 -5.15 -31.89
N VAL A 306 14.18 -4.89 -30.65
CA VAL A 306 13.40 -5.81 -29.82
C VAL A 306 12.00 -5.25 -29.60
N ASN A 307 10.97 -6.05 -29.84
CA ASN A 307 9.59 -5.69 -29.50
C ASN A 307 9.43 -5.64 -27.97
N ILE A 308 9.04 -4.47 -27.45
CA ILE A 308 8.81 -4.26 -26.02
C ILE A 308 7.33 -4.08 -25.70
N GLN A 309 6.42 -4.21 -26.67
CA GLN A 309 4.99 -3.92 -26.52
C GLN A 309 4.31 -4.69 -25.37
N ASP A 310 4.80 -5.88 -25.03
CA ASP A 310 4.23 -6.74 -23.98
C ASP A 310 4.90 -6.54 -22.60
N ILE A 311 5.87 -5.62 -22.49
CA ILE A 311 6.56 -5.31 -21.23
C ILE A 311 5.89 -4.10 -20.56
N ASP A 312 5.41 -4.27 -19.33
CA ASP A 312 4.71 -3.22 -18.59
C ASP A 312 5.58 -1.97 -18.33
N LEU A 313 4.94 -0.81 -18.18
CA LEU A 313 5.57 0.41 -17.67
C LEU A 313 5.11 0.70 -16.24
N ASP A 314 6.04 1.00 -15.34
CA ASP A 314 5.73 1.40 -13.96
C ASP A 314 5.95 2.90 -13.77
N GLN A 315 4.89 3.69 -13.97
CA GLN A 315 4.90 5.14 -13.75
C GLN A 315 4.80 5.54 -12.27
N CYS A 316 4.55 4.58 -11.38
CA CYS A 316 4.52 4.80 -9.93
C CYS A 316 5.90 4.63 -9.28
N ALA A 317 6.88 4.12 -10.03
CA ALA A 317 8.25 4.00 -9.57
C ALA A 317 8.84 5.37 -9.22
N THR A 318 9.73 5.40 -8.21
CA THR A 318 10.38 6.62 -7.71
C THR A 318 11.88 6.65 -8.00
N ASP A 319 12.39 5.69 -8.77
CA ASP A 319 13.79 5.66 -9.19
C ASP A 319 14.01 6.50 -10.46
N ASP A 320 15.27 6.72 -10.83
CA ASP A 320 15.65 7.43 -12.07
C ASP A 320 15.54 6.48 -13.28
N SER A 321 14.38 5.82 -13.43
CA SER A 321 14.09 4.92 -14.54
C SER A 321 13.14 5.57 -15.55
N TRP A 322 13.10 5.05 -16.78
CA TRP A 322 12.23 5.62 -17.82
C TRP A 322 10.77 5.66 -17.39
N PHE A 323 10.13 6.82 -17.60
CA PHE A 323 8.73 7.10 -17.25
C PHE A 323 8.40 7.00 -15.74
N ALA A 324 9.39 6.83 -14.86
CA ALA A 324 9.18 6.87 -13.42
C ALA A 324 8.68 8.25 -12.96
N ASP A 325 7.85 8.28 -11.92
CA ASP A 325 7.27 9.48 -11.32
C ASP A 325 6.50 10.39 -12.30
N THR A 326 6.04 9.84 -13.43
CA THR A 326 5.24 10.57 -14.45
C THR A 326 3.73 10.45 -14.23
N HIS A 327 3.30 9.82 -13.14
CA HIS A 327 1.89 9.66 -12.79
C HIS A 327 1.21 11.01 -12.43
N GLN A 328 -0.10 11.09 -12.65
CA GLN A 328 -0.90 12.30 -12.36
C GLN A 328 -1.58 12.29 -10.97
N CYS A 329 -1.36 11.26 -10.14
CA CYS A 329 -1.92 11.22 -8.78
C CYS A 329 -1.44 12.38 -7.90
N ASN A 330 -2.33 12.96 -7.09
CA ASN A 330 -1.98 14.05 -6.17
C ASN A 330 -1.09 13.55 -5.03
N ARG A 331 0.15 14.05 -4.94
CA ARG A 331 1.14 13.59 -3.95
C ARG A 331 0.74 13.84 -2.49
N THR A 332 -0.15 14.79 -2.19
CA THR A 332 -0.54 15.09 -0.81
C THR A 332 -1.63 14.15 -0.29
N SER A 333 -2.62 13.84 -1.13
CA SER A 333 -3.83 13.10 -0.73
C SER A 333 -3.93 11.69 -1.31
N MET A 334 -3.12 11.35 -2.32
CA MET A 334 -3.18 10.09 -3.06
C MET A 334 -1.85 9.35 -3.07
N GLU A 335 -1.94 8.06 -3.37
CA GLU A 335 -0.86 7.10 -3.56
C GLU A 335 -1.05 6.41 -4.92
N CYS A 336 0.04 6.25 -5.67
CA CYS A 336 0.03 5.62 -6.99
C CYS A 336 0.20 4.10 -6.87
N VAL A 337 -0.61 3.35 -7.62
CA VAL A 337 -0.56 1.87 -7.69
C VAL A 337 -0.48 1.44 -9.16
N PRO A 338 0.57 0.74 -9.59
CA PRO A 338 0.71 0.31 -10.99
C PRO A 338 -0.24 -0.85 -11.33
N VAL A 339 -0.69 -0.92 -12.59
CA VAL A 339 -1.55 -1.99 -13.10
C VAL A 339 -0.72 -2.95 -13.97
N PRO A 340 -0.42 -4.17 -13.50
CA PRO A 340 0.39 -5.12 -14.27
C PRO A 340 -0.40 -5.78 -15.42
N GLY A 341 0.32 -6.29 -16.41
CA GLY A 341 -0.21 -7.08 -17.53
C GLY A 341 -0.88 -6.26 -18.63
N ARG A 342 -0.49 -4.99 -18.79
CA ARG A 342 -1.03 -4.07 -19.80
C ARG A 342 -0.05 -3.76 -20.93
N GLY A 343 1.19 -4.23 -20.82
CA GLY A 343 2.26 -4.01 -21.78
C GLY A 343 2.78 -2.57 -21.77
N PHE A 344 3.52 -2.21 -22.82
CA PHE A 344 4.17 -0.92 -22.95
C PHE A 344 3.14 0.16 -23.28
N ARG A 345 2.48 0.67 -22.26
CA ARG A 345 1.46 1.73 -22.34
C ARG A 345 1.59 2.68 -21.16
N LEU A 346 1.39 3.97 -21.41
CA LEU A 346 1.23 4.96 -20.37
C LEU A 346 -0.22 4.97 -19.85
N GLY A 347 -0.42 5.56 -18.68
CA GLY A 347 -1.70 5.62 -17.99
C GLY A 347 -2.11 4.31 -17.29
N GLN A 348 -1.21 3.33 -17.17
CA GLN A 348 -1.51 2.02 -16.55
C GLN A 348 -1.27 2.05 -15.04
N TYR A 349 -1.90 3.00 -14.36
CA TYR A 349 -1.86 3.12 -12.90
C TYR A 349 -3.20 3.58 -12.36
N CYS A 350 -3.42 3.29 -11.08
CA CYS A 350 -4.56 3.76 -10.33
C CYS A 350 -4.11 4.61 -9.15
N CYS A 351 -4.90 5.62 -8.82
CA CYS A 351 -4.68 6.46 -7.66
C CYS A 351 -5.58 5.95 -6.53
N ARG A 352 -4.98 5.80 -5.34
CA ARG A 352 -5.67 5.42 -4.10
C ARG A 352 -5.57 6.56 -3.10
N CYS A 353 -6.64 6.88 -2.36
CA CYS A 353 -6.53 7.85 -1.27
C CYS A 353 -5.59 7.35 -0.17
N LYS A 354 -4.71 8.23 0.31
CA LYS A 354 -3.80 7.95 1.44
C LYS A 354 -4.58 7.76 2.73
N GLU A 355 -3.96 7.11 3.72
CA GLU A 355 -4.51 7.04 5.08
C GLU A 355 -4.82 8.46 5.60
N GLY A 356 -5.98 8.61 6.24
CA GLY A 356 -6.52 9.91 6.66
C GLY A 356 -7.24 10.68 5.55
N TYR A 357 -7.44 10.10 4.36
CA TYR A 357 -8.30 10.63 3.30
C TYR A 357 -9.32 9.59 2.82
N TYR A 358 -10.45 10.03 2.29
CA TYR A 358 -11.53 9.18 1.78
C TYR A 358 -12.08 9.68 0.45
N ASN A 359 -12.70 8.78 -0.33
CA ASN A 359 -13.37 9.10 -1.59
C ASN A 359 -14.90 9.07 -1.41
N PRO A 360 -15.63 10.20 -1.57
CA PRO A 360 -17.07 10.26 -1.35
C PRO A 360 -17.90 9.60 -2.47
N GLU A 361 -17.32 9.35 -3.65
CA GLU A 361 -18.04 8.81 -4.80
C GLU A 361 -18.30 7.29 -4.72
N ILE A 362 -17.75 6.61 -3.70
CA ILE A 362 -17.87 5.17 -3.55
C ILE A 362 -18.83 4.86 -2.38
N PRO A 363 -20.08 4.45 -2.68
CA PRO A 363 -21.04 4.06 -1.65
C PRO A 363 -20.59 2.78 -0.93
N PRO A 364 -21.05 2.54 0.32
CA PRO A 364 -20.72 1.33 1.07
C PRO A 364 -21.15 0.08 0.31
N GLU A 365 -20.18 -0.75 -0.10
CA GLU A 365 -20.46 -2.14 -0.45
C GLU A 365 -20.78 -2.88 0.87
N ASN A 366 -21.90 -3.62 0.88
CA ASN A 366 -22.46 -4.26 2.07
C ASN A 366 -21.40 -5.04 2.86
N ALA A 367 -21.33 -4.77 4.17
CA ALA A 367 -20.43 -5.41 5.12
C ALA A 367 -20.83 -6.87 5.44
N ASP A 368 -21.15 -7.67 4.42
CA ASP A 368 -21.52 -9.08 4.59
C ASP A 368 -20.63 -9.99 3.72
N GLY A 369 -19.54 -10.46 4.35
CA GLY A 369 -18.96 -11.79 4.17
C GLY A 369 -18.25 -12.18 2.87
N ASP A 370 -16.93 -11.91 2.77
CA ASP A 370 -15.90 -12.93 2.43
C ASP A 370 -14.48 -12.38 2.72
N PRO A 371 -13.61 -13.06 3.49
CA PRO A 371 -12.22 -12.64 3.66
C PRO A 371 -11.37 -13.07 2.46
N MET A 372 -11.61 -12.45 1.30
CA MET A 372 -10.70 -12.45 0.16
C MET A 372 -10.69 -11.07 -0.52
N ASN A 373 -9.53 -10.40 -0.46
CA ASN A 373 -9.22 -9.10 -1.10
C ASN A 373 -9.91 -7.84 -0.54
N GLY A 374 -9.62 -7.50 0.72
CA GLY A 374 -9.86 -6.17 1.25
C GLY A 374 -8.90 -5.12 0.64
N SER A 375 -9.29 -4.45 -0.46
CA SER A 375 -8.76 -3.15 -0.92
C SER A 375 -9.42 -2.69 -2.25
N LYS A 376 -10.70 -2.98 -2.51
CA LYS A 376 -11.34 -2.56 -3.78
C LYS A 376 -12.06 -1.20 -3.73
N SER A 377 -12.23 -0.59 -2.55
CA SER A 377 -13.20 0.50 -2.37
C SER A 377 -12.65 1.93 -2.48
N SER A 378 -11.40 2.17 -2.91
CA SER A 378 -10.87 3.53 -3.09
C SER A 378 -9.88 3.70 -4.24
N VAL A 379 -9.81 2.70 -5.12
CA VAL A 379 -8.83 2.66 -6.22
C VAL A 379 -9.54 3.05 -7.51
N THR A 380 -9.16 4.17 -8.10
CA THR A 380 -9.68 4.62 -9.40
C THR A 380 -8.52 4.74 -10.38
N CYS A 381 -8.70 4.22 -11.58
CA CYS A 381 -7.64 4.09 -12.58
C CYS A 381 -7.70 5.22 -13.59
N TYR A 382 -6.51 5.69 -14.01
CA TYR A 382 -6.37 6.73 -15.02
C TYR A 382 -7.16 6.39 -16.29
N PRO A 383 -7.85 7.34 -16.94
CA PRO A 383 -7.81 8.81 -16.73
C PRO A 383 -8.67 9.32 -15.56
N ASN A 384 -9.48 8.46 -14.94
CA ASN A 384 -10.36 8.87 -13.86
C ASN A 384 -9.60 8.86 -12.52
N MET A 385 -9.60 9.98 -11.82
CA MET A 385 -8.91 10.14 -10.53
C MET A 385 -9.96 10.28 -9.41
N PRO A 386 -9.76 9.63 -8.25
CA PRO A 386 -10.66 9.80 -7.12
C PRO A 386 -10.54 11.21 -6.54
N ILE A 387 -11.62 11.69 -5.93
CA ILE A 387 -11.57 12.92 -5.12
C ILE A 387 -11.26 12.49 -3.68
N CYS A 388 -10.06 12.83 -3.18
CA CYS A 388 -9.65 12.45 -1.82
C CYS A 388 -9.81 13.62 -0.84
N LEU A 389 -10.79 13.51 0.08
CA LEU A 389 -11.07 14.48 1.14
C LEU A 389 -10.46 14.05 2.47
N PRO A 390 -9.99 14.97 3.32
CA PRO A 390 -9.40 14.62 4.60
C PRO A 390 -10.45 14.07 5.57
N CYS A 391 -10.06 13.05 6.32
CA CYS A 391 -10.81 12.52 7.44
C CYS A 391 -10.82 13.50 8.62
N TRP A 392 -11.76 13.28 9.54
CA TRP A 392 -11.79 14.01 10.80
C TRP A 392 -10.46 13.81 11.58
N PRO A 393 -9.88 14.85 12.20
CA PRO A 393 -8.56 14.79 12.81
C PRO A 393 -8.46 13.68 13.87
N GLY A 394 -7.48 12.77 13.70
CA GLY A 394 -7.25 11.63 14.59
C GLY A 394 -7.91 10.32 14.14
N CYS A 395 -8.62 10.31 13.02
CA CYS A 395 -9.12 9.09 12.38
C CYS A 395 -8.12 8.60 11.32
N LYS A 396 -7.84 7.28 11.29
CA LYS A 396 -6.90 6.67 10.33
C LYS A 396 -7.56 6.35 8.97
N SER A 397 -8.81 5.90 9.02
CA SER A 397 -9.65 5.63 7.86
C SER A 397 -11.05 6.08 8.20
N CYS A 398 -11.73 6.70 7.24
CA CYS A 398 -13.09 7.18 7.38
C CYS A 398 -13.84 6.98 6.06
N GLN A 399 -15.15 6.85 6.16
CA GLN A 399 -16.04 6.81 5.00
C GLN A 399 -16.59 8.19 4.68
N ASP A 400 -16.77 9.02 5.70
CA ASP A 400 -17.31 10.37 5.62
C ASP A 400 -16.54 11.29 6.58
N SER A 401 -16.81 12.60 6.50
CA SER A 401 -16.30 13.61 7.44
C SER A 401 -16.88 13.50 8.85
N THR A 402 -17.56 12.40 9.20
CA THR A 402 -18.11 12.15 10.53
C THR A 402 -16.98 11.86 11.54
N PRO A 403 -17.09 12.35 12.79
CA PRO A 403 -16.08 12.08 13.81
C PRO A 403 -16.04 10.59 14.16
N CYS A 404 -14.84 9.99 14.18
CA CYS A 404 -14.66 8.58 14.58
C CYS A 404 -14.83 8.33 16.09
N TRP A 405 -14.80 9.39 16.90
CA TRP A 405 -14.96 9.33 18.35
C TRP A 405 -16.25 10.03 18.77
N VAL A 406 -16.97 9.43 19.72
CA VAL A 406 -18.18 10.03 20.29
C VAL A 406 -17.86 11.38 20.91
N GLN A 407 -18.57 12.43 20.48
CA GLN A 407 -18.45 13.75 21.06
C GLN A 407 -19.12 13.77 22.43
N GLU A 408 -18.34 13.98 23.49
CA GLU A 408 -18.85 13.93 24.85
C GLU A 408 -19.57 15.23 25.25
N ASP A 409 -20.85 15.16 25.62
CA ASP A 409 -21.62 16.29 26.16
C ASP A 409 -21.07 16.76 27.52
N ARG A 410 -20.13 17.70 27.48
CA ARG A 410 -19.46 18.23 28.68
C ARG A 410 -20.42 18.86 29.69
N LEU A 411 -21.54 19.42 29.24
CA LEU A 411 -22.50 20.13 30.11
C LEU A 411 -23.28 19.17 31.02
N LEU A 412 -23.88 18.12 30.45
CA LEU A 412 -24.62 17.09 31.22
C LEU A 412 -23.69 16.40 32.21
N ARG A 413 -22.47 16.08 31.74
CA ARG A 413 -21.40 15.46 32.52
C ARG A 413 -20.95 16.32 33.70
N ALA A 414 -20.74 17.62 33.51
CA ALA A 414 -20.37 18.53 34.59
C ALA A 414 -21.49 18.67 35.65
N GLY A 415 -22.76 18.68 35.22
CA GLY A 415 -23.90 18.73 36.13
C GLY A 415 -23.97 17.54 37.09
N VAL A 416 -23.81 16.32 36.56
CA VAL A 416 -23.81 15.09 37.38
C VAL A 416 -22.64 15.06 38.37
N LEU A 417 -21.45 15.49 37.94
CA LEU A 417 -20.28 15.58 38.82
C LEU A 417 -20.47 16.58 39.96
N ALA A 418 -21.01 17.76 39.67
CA ALA A 418 -21.24 18.78 40.69
C ALA A 418 -22.18 18.26 41.78
N LEU A 419 -23.28 17.61 41.38
CA LEU A 419 -24.23 17.00 42.30
C LEU A 419 -23.58 15.90 43.15
N GLN A 420 -22.80 15.01 42.53
CA GLN A 420 -22.06 13.95 43.23
C GLN A 420 -21.04 14.53 44.24
N GLY A 421 -20.35 15.59 43.86
CA GLY A 421 -19.38 16.29 44.72
C GLY A 421 -20.03 16.89 45.96
N VAL A 422 -21.25 17.44 45.83
CA VAL A 422 -22.02 17.96 46.97
C VAL A 422 -22.36 16.84 47.96
N PHE A 423 -22.84 15.68 47.49
CA PHE A 423 -23.12 14.54 48.37
C PHE A 423 -21.87 14.02 49.09
N MET A 424 -20.74 13.92 48.38
CA MET A 424 -19.44 13.57 48.97
C MET A 424 -19.03 14.54 50.08
N PHE A 425 -19.19 15.84 49.86
CA PHE A 425 -18.87 16.87 50.85
C PHE A 425 -19.78 16.80 52.08
N LEU A 426 -21.08 16.57 51.90
CA LEU A 426 -22.02 16.39 53.01
C LEU A 426 -21.68 15.15 53.86
N VAL A 427 -21.31 14.03 53.23
CA VAL A 427 -20.88 12.83 53.97
C VAL A 427 -19.58 13.09 54.72
N PHE A 428 -18.60 13.74 54.09
CA PHE A 428 -17.32 14.07 54.73
C PHE A 428 -17.49 15.01 55.93
N THR A 429 -18.30 16.06 55.80
CA THR A 429 -18.61 16.98 56.90
C THR A 429 -19.36 16.27 58.03
N SER A 430 -20.30 15.38 57.72
CA SER A 430 -21.00 14.56 58.73
C SER A 430 -20.05 13.62 59.48
N MET A 431 -19.07 13.03 58.78
CA MET A 431 -18.02 12.20 59.37
C MET A 431 -17.14 13.02 60.33
N LEU A 432 -16.67 14.20 59.89
CA LEU A 432 -15.86 15.08 60.73
C LEU A 432 -16.63 15.56 61.97
N MET A 433 -17.90 15.91 61.81
CA MET A 433 -18.76 16.29 62.93
C MET A 433 -18.96 15.12 63.90
N SER A 434 -19.17 13.90 63.40
CA SER A 434 -19.26 12.69 64.24
C SER A 434 -17.95 12.44 65.01
N TYR A 435 -16.80 12.71 64.40
CA TYR A 435 -15.48 12.57 65.05
C TYR A 435 -15.27 13.61 66.16
N GLN A 436 -15.57 14.88 65.90
CA GLN A 436 -15.40 15.98 66.86
C GLN A 436 -16.29 15.82 68.11
N HIS A 437 -17.53 15.33 67.94
CA HIS A 437 -18.49 15.15 69.04
C HIS A 437 -18.26 13.90 69.90
N ARG A 438 -17.12 13.18 69.71
CA ARG A 438 -16.77 11.95 70.43
C ARG A 438 -16.66 12.10 71.95
N GLN A 439 -16.47 13.33 72.45
CA GLN A 439 -16.30 13.62 73.87
C GLN A 439 -17.63 13.90 74.61
N ASN A 440 -18.75 14.09 73.90
CA ASN A 440 -20.00 14.49 74.54
C ASN A 440 -20.74 13.32 75.23
N ARG A 441 -21.02 13.50 76.53
CA ARG A 441 -21.58 12.49 77.45
C ARG A 441 -22.94 11.92 77.02
N ARG A 442 -23.79 12.71 76.34
CA ARG A 442 -25.12 12.27 75.83
C ARG A 442 -25.06 11.31 74.64
N ILE A 443 -23.95 11.27 73.90
CA ILE A 443 -23.82 10.49 72.66
C ILE A 443 -23.15 9.12 72.91
N ARG A 444 -22.51 8.95 74.08
CA ARG A 444 -21.78 7.73 74.49
C ARG A 444 -22.63 6.47 74.67
N ALA A 445 -23.96 6.61 74.74
CA ALA A 445 -24.89 5.47 74.82
C ALA A 445 -25.06 4.73 73.47
N SER A 446 -24.77 5.40 72.36
CA SER A 446 -24.83 4.84 71.01
C SER A 446 -23.42 4.48 70.52
N SER A 447 -23.29 3.42 69.72
CA SER A 447 -22.00 2.95 69.20
C SER A 447 -21.45 3.88 68.12
N LEU A 448 -20.86 5.01 68.52
CA LEU A 448 -20.27 6.04 67.66
C LEU A 448 -19.24 5.47 66.66
N LEU A 449 -18.42 4.50 67.09
CA LEU A 449 -17.42 3.85 66.24
C LEU A 449 -18.03 3.09 65.05
N LEU A 450 -19.25 2.56 65.18
CA LEU A 450 -19.95 1.89 64.06
C LEU A 450 -20.60 2.89 63.10
N LEU A 451 -20.97 4.08 63.61
CA LEU A 451 -21.49 5.17 62.78
C LEU A 451 -20.37 5.82 61.97
N GLU A 452 -19.18 5.97 62.56
CA GLU A 452 -18.00 6.50 61.89
C GLU A 452 -17.54 5.56 60.74
N THR A 453 -17.55 4.24 60.97
CA THR A 453 -17.16 3.27 59.94
C THR A 453 -18.18 3.17 58.80
N ILE A 454 -19.49 3.24 59.06
CA ILE A 454 -20.50 3.23 57.99
C ILE A 454 -20.46 4.52 57.15
N LEU A 455 -20.19 5.68 57.77
CA LEU A 455 -19.99 6.95 57.05
C LEU A 455 -18.74 6.87 56.16
N PHE A 456 -17.63 6.32 56.67
CA PHE A 456 -16.44 6.08 55.86
C PHE A 456 -16.69 5.11 54.69
N GLY A 457 -17.41 4.01 54.93
CA GLY A 457 -17.82 3.08 53.86
C GLY A 457 -18.71 3.73 52.80
N SER A 458 -19.62 4.62 53.21
CA SER A 458 -20.48 5.37 52.28
C SER A 458 -19.69 6.37 51.42
N LEU A 459 -18.69 7.05 51.99
CA LEU A 459 -17.78 7.92 51.25
C LEU A 459 -17.02 7.14 50.16
N LEU A 460 -16.55 5.93 50.49
CA LEU A 460 -15.92 5.04 49.52
C LEU A 460 -16.90 4.58 48.44
N LEU A 461 -18.18 4.37 48.72
CA LEU A 461 -19.17 4.00 47.67
C LEU A 461 -19.52 5.15 46.72
N TYR A 462 -19.34 6.40 47.12
CA TYR A 462 -19.58 7.56 46.25
C TYR A 462 -18.37 7.91 45.35
N PHE A 463 -17.15 7.51 45.74
CA PHE A 463 -15.92 7.78 44.97
C PHE A 463 -15.82 7.06 43.58
N PRO A 464 -16.36 5.85 43.36
CA PRO A 464 -16.38 5.17 42.06
C PRO A 464 -17.01 5.98 40.93
N VAL A 465 -18.09 6.71 41.23
CA VAL A 465 -18.78 7.58 40.26
C VAL A 465 -17.85 8.69 39.75
N PHE A 466 -16.96 9.18 40.62
CA PHE A 466 -15.94 10.17 40.25
C PHE A 466 -14.83 9.56 39.38
N ILE A 467 -14.41 8.31 39.66
CA ILE A 467 -13.40 7.60 38.87
C ILE A 467 -13.89 7.31 37.44
N LEU A 468 -15.15 6.86 37.29
CA LEU A 468 -15.78 6.54 36.00
C LEU A 468 -15.84 7.74 35.04
N TYR A 469 -15.78 8.96 35.57
CA TYR A 469 -15.87 10.17 34.77
C TYR A 469 -14.60 10.47 33.96
N PHE A 470 -13.43 10.21 34.55
CA PHE A 470 -12.18 10.50 33.86
C PHE A 470 -11.91 9.41 32.82
N LYS A 471 -11.24 9.78 31.72
CA LYS A 471 -10.86 8.84 30.64
C LYS A 471 -10.34 7.51 31.22
N PRO A 472 -10.87 6.37 30.76
CA PRO A 472 -10.50 5.07 31.29
C PRO A 472 -8.98 4.88 31.14
N SER A 473 -8.37 4.39 32.20
CA SER A 473 -6.96 4.00 32.22
C SER A 473 -6.85 2.73 33.03
N THR A 474 -5.79 1.95 32.82
CA THR A 474 -5.56 0.69 33.54
C THR A 474 -5.63 0.90 35.05
N PHE A 475 -4.98 1.96 35.55
CA PHE A 475 -5.02 2.32 36.96
C PHE A 475 -6.43 2.67 37.46
N ARG A 476 -7.17 3.49 36.70
CA ARG A 476 -8.54 3.90 37.08
C ARG A 476 -9.51 2.72 37.08
N CYS A 477 -9.43 1.81 36.11
CA CYS A 477 -10.29 0.62 36.07
C CYS A 477 -10.02 -0.32 37.26
N ILE A 478 -8.75 -0.47 37.67
CA ILE A 478 -8.38 -1.25 38.86
C ILE A 478 -8.88 -0.55 40.12
N LEU A 479 -8.59 0.75 40.27
CA LEU A 479 -8.97 1.54 41.45
C LEU A 479 -10.49 1.56 41.65
N LEU A 480 -11.26 1.66 40.57
CA LEU A 480 -12.72 1.62 40.59
C LEU A 480 -13.25 0.37 41.32
N ARG A 481 -12.69 -0.80 40.98
CA ARG A 481 -13.07 -2.10 41.54
C ARG A 481 -12.74 -2.19 43.03
N TRP A 482 -11.53 -1.76 43.40
CA TRP A 482 -11.07 -1.74 44.78
C TRP A 482 -11.96 -0.89 45.68
N VAL A 483 -12.23 0.33 45.26
CA VAL A 483 -12.98 1.28 46.08
C VAL A 483 -14.44 0.86 46.24
N ARG A 484 -15.08 0.36 45.17
CA ARG A 484 -16.45 -0.17 45.23
C ARG A 484 -16.56 -1.34 46.22
N MET A 485 -15.66 -2.31 46.11
CA MET A 485 -15.70 -3.55 46.89
C MET A 485 -15.41 -3.33 48.37
N LEU A 486 -14.40 -2.49 48.68
CA LEU A 486 -14.11 -2.12 50.06
C LEU A 486 -15.25 -1.30 50.67
N GLY A 487 -15.81 -0.34 49.93
CA GLY A 487 -16.96 0.45 50.38
C GLY A 487 -18.18 -0.42 50.70
N PHE A 488 -18.52 -1.35 49.81
CA PHE A 488 -19.62 -2.30 50.00
C PHE A 488 -19.39 -3.18 51.24
N SER A 489 -18.20 -3.78 51.35
CA SER A 489 -17.86 -4.65 52.48
C SER A 489 -17.89 -3.92 53.83
N ILE A 490 -17.53 -2.63 53.87
CA ILE A 490 -17.59 -1.82 55.10
C ILE A 490 -19.05 -1.53 55.48
N VAL A 491 -19.88 -1.08 54.53
CA VAL A 491 -21.29 -0.74 54.81
C VAL A 491 -22.09 -1.98 55.19
N TYR A 492 -22.09 -3.03 54.36
CA TYR A 492 -22.84 -4.25 54.63
C TYR A 492 -22.24 -5.04 55.79
N GLY A 493 -20.91 -5.10 55.93
CA GLY A 493 -20.26 -5.74 57.06
C GLY A 493 -20.63 -5.09 58.40
N THR A 494 -20.66 -3.76 58.46
CA THR A 494 -21.06 -3.03 59.68
C THR A 494 -22.55 -3.20 60.01
N ILE A 495 -23.44 -3.18 59.00
CA ILE A 495 -24.88 -3.45 59.19
C ILE A 495 -25.10 -4.87 59.72
N THR A 496 -24.48 -5.88 59.10
CA THR A 496 -24.60 -7.29 59.51
C THR A 496 -24.09 -7.50 60.93
N LEU A 497 -22.94 -6.91 61.29
CA LEU A 497 -22.41 -7.01 62.65
C LEU A 497 -23.29 -6.30 63.69
N LYS A 498 -23.93 -5.18 63.31
CA LYS A 498 -24.91 -4.49 64.16
C LYS A 498 -26.17 -5.35 64.35
N MET A 499 -26.69 -5.97 63.29
CA MET A 499 -27.82 -6.89 63.37
C MET A 499 -27.48 -8.14 64.18
N TYR A 500 -26.30 -8.74 63.97
CA TYR A 500 -25.81 -9.89 64.74
C TYR A 500 -25.72 -9.58 66.24
N ARG A 501 -25.25 -8.38 66.61
CA ARG A 501 -25.22 -7.91 68.00
C ARG A 501 -26.63 -7.88 68.60
N VAL A 502 -27.61 -7.36 67.85
CA VAL A 502 -29.02 -7.29 68.29
C VAL A 502 -29.61 -8.68 68.44
N LEU A 503 -29.41 -9.57 67.45
CA LEU A 503 -29.88 -10.95 67.46
C LEU A 503 -29.31 -11.75 68.64
N LYS A 504 -28.00 -11.63 68.92
CA LYS A 504 -27.33 -12.25 70.07
C LYS A 504 -27.89 -11.78 71.42
N VAL A 505 -28.28 -10.52 71.52
CA VAL A 505 -28.91 -9.96 72.74
C VAL A 505 -30.30 -10.56 72.97
N PHE A 506 -31.08 -10.79 71.90
CA PHE A 506 -32.39 -11.45 72.01
C PHE A 506 -32.27 -12.96 72.34
N LEU A 507 -31.30 -13.65 71.76
CA LEU A 507 -31.03 -15.07 72.03
C LEU A 507 -30.50 -15.33 73.45
N SER A 508 -29.87 -14.35 74.12
CA SER A 508 -29.26 -14.54 75.44
C SER A 508 -30.21 -14.32 76.64
N ARG A 509 -31.52 -14.12 76.41
CA ARG A 509 -32.49 -14.00 77.52
C ARG A 509 -32.75 -15.32 78.26
N THR A 510 -32.21 -16.45 77.77
CA THR A 510 -32.22 -17.74 78.47
C THR A 510 -30.86 -17.99 79.13
N ALA A 511 -30.73 -17.53 80.39
CA ALA A 511 -29.75 -17.92 81.41
C ALA A 511 -28.33 -18.39 80.98
N GLN A 512 -27.48 -17.51 80.42
CA GLN A 512 -26.01 -17.61 80.56
C GLN A 512 -25.34 -16.23 80.38
N ARG A 513 -24.64 -15.75 81.42
CA ARG A 513 -23.84 -14.51 81.38
C ARG A 513 -22.62 -14.70 80.48
N MET A 514 -22.69 -14.21 79.25
CA MET A 514 -21.53 -14.03 78.38
C MET A 514 -21.04 -12.58 78.44
N PRO A 515 -19.72 -12.32 78.38
CA PRO A 515 -19.17 -10.99 78.54
C PRO A 515 -19.65 -10.05 77.44
N TYR A 516 -20.04 -8.84 77.86
CA TYR A 516 -20.46 -7.73 77.01
C TYR A 516 -19.44 -7.51 75.88
N MET A 517 -19.83 -7.79 74.64
CA MET A 517 -18.95 -7.63 73.47
C MET A 517 -18.62 -6.14 73.29
N SER A 518 -17.35 -5.79 73.52
CA SER A 518 -16.83 -4.44 73.29
C SER A 518 -16.92 -4.09 71.80
N SER A 519 -17.27 -2.84 71.47
CA SER A 519 -17.31 -2.32 70.10
C SER A 519 -16.01 -2.55 69.33
N LEU A 520 -14.88 -2.63 70.04
CA LEU A 520 -13.56 -2.94 69.48
C LEU A 520 -13.47 -4.39 68.96
N HIS A 521 -14.15 -5.34 69.60
CA HIS A 521 -14.18 -6.74 69.16
C HIS A 521 -14.98 -6.86 67.85
N LEU A 522 -16.11 -6.16 67.72
CA LEU A 522 -16.86 -6.10 66.46
C LEU A 522 -16.03 -5.47 65.34
N LEU A 523 -15.28 -4.40 65.64
CA LEU A 523 -14.37 -3.78 64.68
C LEU A 523 -13.25 -4.74 64.25
N ARG A 524 -12.75 -5.58 65.17
CA ARG A 524 -11.76 -6.63 64.85
C ARG A 524 -12.34 -7.69 63.90
N ILE A 525 -13.59 -8.12 64.09
CA ILE A 525 -14.28 -9.04 63.18
C ILE A 525 -14.49 -8.38 61.81
N LEU A 526 -14.91 -7.11 61.78
CA LEU A 526 -15.01 -6.35 60.52
C LEU A 526 -13.65 -6.27 59.81
N GLY A 527 -12.57 -6.01 60.56
CA GLY A 527 -11.21 -5.99 60.02
C GLY A 527 -10.82 -7.32 59.37
N VAL A 528 -11.16 -8.46 59.98
CA VAL A 528 -10.94 -9.78 59.38
C VAL A 528 -11.73 -9.94 58.08
N MET A 529 -13.00 -9.51 58.04
CA MET A 529 -13.81 -9.52 56.81
C MET A 529 -13.23 -8.63 55.71
N LEU A 530 -12.62 -7.50 56.05
CA LEU A 530 -11.97 -6.61 55.06
C LEU A 530 -10.64 -7.17 54.58
N MET A 531 -9.88 -7.85 55.45
CA MET A 531 -8.62 -8.49 55.06
C MET A 531 -8.85 -9.61 54.05
N THR A 532 -9.91 -10.41 54.20
CA THR A 532 -10.24 -11.46 53.23
C THR A 532 -10.64 -10.88 51.87
N VAL A 533 -11.47 -9.82 51.86
CA VAL A 533 -11.86 -9.11 50.62
C VAL A 533 -10.64 -8.46 49.95
N SER A 534 -9.76 -7.82 50.72
CA SER A 534 -8.54 -7.20 50.19
C SER A 534 -7.57 -8.24 49.62
N TRP A 535 -7.42 -9.39 50.25
CA TRP A 535 -6.60 -10.49 49.72
C TRP A 535 -7.11 -10.97 48.36
N PHE A 536 -8.42 -11.16 48.22
CA PHE A 536 -9.04 -11.53 46.96
C PHE A 536 -8.82 -10.48 45.86
N LEU A 537 -8.98 -9.19 46.19
CA LEU A 537 -8.71 -8.08 45.27
C LEU A 537 -7.25 -8.02 44.83
N CYS A 538 -6.29 -8.25 45.73
CA CYS A 538 -4.87 -8.36 45.40
C CYS A 538 -4.62 -9.48 44.37
N ALA A 539 -5.13 -10.69 44.65
CA ALA A 539 -4.98 -11.83 43.75
C ALA A 539 -5.58 -11.55 42.37
N TRP A 540 -6.75 -10.94 42.33
CA TRP A 540 -7.39 -10.50 41.08
C TRP A 540 -6.54 -9.47 40.33
N THR A 541 -6.02 -8.43 41.01
CA THR A 541 -5.17 -7.42 40.34
C THR A 541 -3.89 -7.99 39.74
N VAL A 542 -3.27 -8.98 40.40
CA VAL A 542 -2.09 -9.67 39.87
C VAL A 542 -2.45 -10.43 38.60
N GLY A 543 -3.57 -11.15 38.59
CA GLY A 543 -4.05 -11.86 37.40
C GLY A 543 -4.32 -10.93 36.21
N VAL A 544 -4.91 -9.75 36.46
CA VAL A 544 -5.15 -8.75 35.41
C VAL A 544 -3.85 -8.14 34.90
N LEU A 545 -2.90 -7.86 35.79
CA LEU A 545 -1.61 -7.29 35.39
C LEU A 545 -0.80 -8.29 34.56
N GLN A 546 -0.88 -9.58 34.87
CA GLN A 546 -0.27 -10.66 34.10
C GLN A 546 -0.93 -10.87 32.73
N ASN A 547 -2.26 -10.71 32.64
CA ASN A 547 -2.99 -10.76 31.37
C ASN A 547 -2.66 -9.57 30.44
N ARG A 548 -2.28 -8.43 31.01
CA ARG A 548 -1.78 -7.27 30.25
C ARG A 548 -0.50 -7.60 29.48
N ASP A 549 0.44 -8.29 30.12
CA ASP A 549 1.69 -8.71 29.48
C ASP A 549 1.46 -9.75 28.36
N ARG A 550 0.30 -10.41 28.37
CA ARG A 550 -0.18 -11.33 27.31
C ARG A 550 -1.07 -10.64 26.26
N ASN A 551 -1.04 -9.30 26.16
CA ASN A 551 -1.81 -8.50 25.19
C ASN A 551 -3.34 -8.63 25.29
N ILE A 552 -3.90 -8.94 26.46
CA ILE A 552 -5.36 -8.90 26.69
C ILE A 552 -5.71 -7.49 27.21
N PRO A 553 -6.53 -6.70 26.49
CA PRO A 553 -6.79 -5.32 26.83
C PRO A 553 -7.73 -5.19 28.05
N VAL A 554 -7.35 -4.35 29.01
CA VAL A 554 -8.11 -4.06 30.26
C VAL A 554 -9.23 -3.03 30.03
N PHE A 555 -9.22 -2.34 28.89
CA PHE A 555 -10.27 -1.46 28.41
C PHE A 555 -10.62 -1.84 26.97
N VAL A 556 -11.90 -1.84 26.63
CA VAL A 556 -12.38 -2.21 25.29
C VAL A 556 -12.88 -0.95 24.60
N THR A 557 -12.58 -0.84 23.31
CA THR A 557 -13.21 0.14 22.44
C THR A 557 -14.51 -0.48 21.93
N ALA A 558 -15.64 0.01 22.40
CA ALA A 558 -16.95 -0.36 21.90
C ALA A 558 -17.40 0.64 20.82
N THR A 559 -18.28 0.20 19.94
CA THR A 559 -18.83 1.01 18.86
C THR A 559 -20.30 1.31 19.14
N THR A 560 -20.74 2.54 18.86
CA THR A 560 -22.17 2.89 18.87
C THR A 560 -22.86 2.38 17.59
N SER A 561 -24.20 2.44 17.53
CA SER A 561 -24.99 2.13 16.32
C SER A 561 -24.55 2.94 15.10
N ASP A 562 -24.00 4.12 15.34
CA ASP A 562 -23.48 5.06 14.33
C ASP A 562 -21.99 4.84 14.01
N GLY A 563 -21.39 3.72 14.45
CA GLY A 563 -20.01 3.34 14.16
C GLY A 563 -18.91 4.09 14.93
N GLN A 564 -19.27 5.07 15.75
CA GLN A 564 -18.30 5.85 16.56
C GLN A 564 -17.72 5.00 17.71
N GLY A 565 -16.41 5.09 17.89
CA GLY A 565 -15.69 4.41 18.97
C GLY A 565 -15.81 5.13 20.31
N PHE A 566 -16.01 4.37 21.38
CA PHE A 566 -15.90 4.84 22.77
C PHE A 566 -15.12 3.83 23.60
N SER A 567 -14.39 4.31 24.61
CA SER A 567 -13.58 3.45 25.48
C SER A 567 -14.30 3.20 26.80
N LEU A 568 -14.32 1.94 27.24
CA LEU A 568 -14.90 1.52 28.52
C LEU A 568 -13.97 0.54 29.24
N CYS A 569 -14.02 0.52 30.57
CA CYS A 569 -13.31 -0.49 31.36
C CYS A 569 -13.94 -1.88 31.09
N TYR A 570 -13.11 -2.88 30.82
CA TYR A 570 -13.58 -4.24 30.56
C TYR A 570 -14.30 -4.81 31.80
N LEU A 571 -15.58 -5.14 31.62
CA LEU A 571 -16.40 -5.85 32.61
C LEU A 571 -16.12 -7.34 32.49
N ASP A 572 -15.54 -7.93 33.53
CA ASP A 572 -15.19 -9.35 33.54
C ASP A 572 -16.34 -10.17 34.12
N ARG A 573 -16.35 -11.49 33.88
CA ARG A 573 -17.33 -12.43 34.46
C ARG A 573 -17.36 -12.36 35.99
N TRP A 574 -16.24 -11.98 36.59
CA TRP A 574 -16.12 -11.69 38.02
C TRP A 574 -16.97 -10.49 38.46
N ASP A 575 -17.08 -9.43 37.66
CA ASP A 575 -17.96 -8.29 37.99
C ASP A 575 -19.43 -8.71 38.00
N TYR A 576 -19.80 -9.61 37.08
CA TYR A 576 -21.14 -10.19 37.05
C TYR A 576 -21.40 -11.07 38.27
N MET A 577 -20.48 -11.96 38.64
CA MET A 577 -20.60 -12.79 39.85
C MET A 577 -20.65 -11.93 41.13
N MET A 578 -19.89 -10.83 41.17
CA MET A 578 -19.93 -9.89 42.28
C MET A 578 -21.27 -9.14 42.35
N ALA A 579 -21.79 -8.63 41.24
CA ALA A 579 -23.11 -7.98 41.19
C ALA A 579 -24.23 -8.95 41.60
N VAL A 580 -24.15 -10.21 41.17
CA VAL A 580 -25.08 -11.27 41.60
C VAL A 580 -24.91 -11.58 43.09
N GLY A 581 -23.69 -11.57 43.63
CA GLY A 581 -23.43 -11.73 45.07
C GLY A 581 -23.97 -10.58 45.91
N GLU A 582 -23.82 -9.33 45.42
CA GLU A 582 -24.38 -8.12 46.03
C GLU A 582 -25.92 -8.17 46.06
N CYS A 583 -26.56 -8.66 44.99
CA CYS A 583 -28.02 -8.77 44.89
C CYS A 583 -28.58 -10.01 45.62
N GLY A 584 -27.87 -11.14 45.59
CA GLY A 584 -28.30 -12.42 46.17
C GLY A 584 -28.41 -12.39 47.70
N GLN A 585 -27.67 -11.49 48.38
CA GLN A 585 -27.81 -11.27 49.81
C GLN A 585 -29.11 -10.55 50.21
N THR A 586 -29.87 -9.98 49.25
CA THR A 586 -31.18 -9.38 49.51
C THR A 586 -32.36 -10.34 49.31
N GLY A 587 -32.13 -11.55 48.77
CA GLY A 587 -33.20 -12.49 48.37
C GLY A 587 -33.42 -13.70 49.29
N SER A 588 -32.74 -13.82 50.43
CA SER A 588 -32.94 -14.91 51.39
C SER A 588 -33.45 -14.38 52.72
N SER A 589 -34.73 -14.01 52.76
CA SER A 589 -35.52 -13.89 53.99
C SER A 589 -36.95 -14.30 53.70
#